data_AF-A0A7W0X7V3-F1
#
_entry.id   AF-A0A7W0X7V3-F1
#
_cell.length_a   1.000
_cell.length_b   1.000
_cell.length_c   1.000
_cell.angle_alpha   90.00
_cell.angle_beta   90.00
_cell.angle_gamma   90.00
#
_symmetry.space_group_name_H-M   'P 1'
#
loop_
_entity.id
_entity.type
_entity.pdbx_description
1 polymer ?
#
loop_
_entity_poly.entity_id
_entity_poly.type
_entity_poly.pdbx_seq_one_letter_code
_entity_poly.pdbx_strand_id
1 'polypeptide(L)' 'MPPVAVVADTTCYLPPERIERHSITVVPLYVVFGPERTERENQITDY' A
#
# COMPACT_ATOMS: atom_id res chain seq x y z
N MET A 1 -10.29 -23.35 -14.56
CA MET A 1 -10.50 -22.46 -13.39
C MET A 1 -10.13 -21.06 -13.81
N PRO A 2 -10.92 -20.03 -13.47
CA PRO A 2 -10.52 -18.65 -13.70
C PRO A 2 -9.27 -18.31 -12.85
N PRO A 3 -8.43 -17.36 -13.28
CA PRO A 3 -7.31 -16.92 -12.47
C PRO A 3 -7.78 -16.25 -11.17
N VAL A 4 -7.08 -16.50 -10.07
CA VAL A 4 -7.30 -15.84 -8.77
C VAL A 4 -6.24 -14.75 -8.61
N ALA A 5 -6.67 -13.54 -8.22
CA ALA A 5 -5.79 -12.42 -7.92
C ALA A 5 -5.70 -12.19 -6.42
N VAL A 6 -4.54 -11.72 -5.96
CA VAL A 6 -4.31 -11.29 -4.57
C VAL A 6 -4.15 -9.78 -4.56
N VAL A 7 -4.97 -9.11 -3.75
CA VAL A 7 -4.93 -7.66 -3.54
C VAL A 7 -4.76 -7.41 -2.05
N ALA A 8 -3.86 -6.51 -1.69
CA ALA A 8 -3.61 -6.08 -0.32
C ALA A 8 -3.47 -4.55 -0.29
N ASP A 9 -3.31 -4.01 0.90
CA ASP A 9 -2.99 -2.60 1.11
C ASP A 9 -1.60 -2.42 1.73
N THR A 10 -1.12 -1.18 1.84
CA THR A 10 0.24 -0.91 2.31
C THR A 10 0.48 -1.27 3.80
N THR A 11 -0.57 -1.51 4.60
CA THR A 11 -0.44 -1.98 5.99
C THR A 11 -0.06 -3.46 6.11
N CYS A 12 0.03 -4.19 4.99
CA CYS A 12 0.56 -5.57 4.99
C CYS A 12 2.07 -5.65 5.23
N TYR A 13 2.80 -4.53 5.05
CA TYR A 13 4.25 -4.41 5.23
C TYR A 13 5.08 -5.49 4.48
N LEU A 14 4.57 -6.00 3.35
CA LEU A 14 5.32 -6.94 2.53
C LEU A 14 6.53 -6.24 1.90
N PRO A 15 7.71 -6.87 1.88
CA PRO A 15 8.86 -6.28 1.21
C PRO A 15 8.67 -6.33 -0.32
N PRO A 16 9.25 -5.37 -1.08
CA PRO A 16 8.99 -5.22 -2.52
C PRO A 16 9.21 -6.49 -3.34
N GLU A 17 10.25 -7.27 -3.01
CA GLU A 17 10.56 -8.51 -3.73
C GLU A 17 9.46 -9.58 -3.57
N ARG A 18 8.66 -9.53 -2.49
CA ARG A 18 7.51 -10.43 -2.30
C ARG A 18 6.31 -9.98 -3.10
N ILE A 19 6.10 -8.67 -3.23
CA ILE A 19 5.02 -8.10 -4.03
C ILE A 19 5.23 -8.44 -5.50
N GLU A 20 6.43 -8.17 -6.02
CA GLU A 20 6.80 -8.43 -7.41
C GLU A 20 6.75 -9.92 -7.77
N ARG A 21 7.30 -10.78 -6.91
CA ARG A 21 7.36 -12.23 -7.16
C ARG A 21 5.98 -12.89 -7.31
N HIS A 22 4.96 -12.37 -6.63
CA HIS A 22 3.62 -12.96 -6.59
C HIS A 22 2.55 -12.13 -7.29
N SER A 23 2.94 -11.05 -7.97
CA SER A 23 2.02 -10.13 -8.65
C SER A 23 0.89 -9.64 -7.72
N ILE A 24 1.24 -9.27 -6.48
CA ILE A 24 0.26 -8.75 -5.51
C ILE A 24 -0.03 -7.29 -5.87
N THR A 25 -1.29 -6.96 -6.12
CA THR A 25 -1.68 -5.56 -6.27
C THR A 25 -1.75 -4.93 -4.88
N VAL A 26 -0.98 -3.85 -4.66
CA VAL A 26 -1.00 -3.11 -3.39
C VAL A 26 -1.70 -1.76 -3.59
N VAL A 27 -2.69 -1.49 -2.73
CA VAL A 27 -3.44 -0.23 -2.71
C VAL A 27 -2.97 0.62 -1.52
N PRO A 28 -2.42 1.83 -1.75
CA PRO A 28 -1.95 2.69 -0.66
C PRO A 28 -3.10 3.31 0.14
N LEU A 29 -2.89 3.46 1.44
CA LEU A 29 -3.77 4.22 2.32
C LEU A 29 -3.35 5.69 2.39
N TYR A 30 -4.18 6.50 3.04
CA TYR A 30 -3.93 7.90 3.33
C TYR A 30 -3.96 8.15 4.83
N VAL A 31 -3.11 9.06 5.29
CA VAL A 31 -3.13 9.62 6.64
C VAL A 31 -3.67 11.05 6.58
N VAL A 32 -4.61 11.37 7.47
CA VAL A 32 -5.21 12.70 7.60
C VAL A 32 -4.60 13.40 8.82
N PHE A 33 -3.81 14.44 8.58
CA PHE A 33 -3.20 15.30 9.59
C PHE A 33 -4.09 16.53 9.83
N GLY A 34 -5.19 16.33 10.55
CA GLY A 34 -6.17 17.38 10.81
C GLY A 34 -6.84 17.90 9.53
N PRO A 35 -7.35 19.14 9.51
CA PRO A 35 -8.16 19.63 8.39
C PRO A 35 -7.36 20.04 7.15
N GLU A 36 -6.03 20.23 7.25
CA GLU A 36 -5.23 20.90 6.22
C GLU A 36 -4.38 19.95 5.36
N ARG A 37 -4.18 18.71 5.82
CA ARG A 37 -3.18 17.83 5.21
C ARG A 37 -3.69 16.39 5.16
N THR A 38 -3.68 15.81 3.96
CA THR A 38 -3.97 14.39 3.72
C THR A 38 -2.94 13.87 2.73
N GLU A 39 -2.21 12.83 3.10
CA GLU A 39 -1.08 12.31 2.33
C GLU A 39 -1.13 10.80 2.24
N ARG A 40 -0.58 10.21 1.18
CA ARG A 40 -0.43 8.75 1.12
C ARG A 40 0.57 8.32 2.17
N GLU A 41 0.25 7.25 2.90
CA GLU A 41 1.08 6.83 4.03
C GLU A 41 2.54 6.51 3.63
N ASN A 42 2.74 6.00 2.41
CA ASN A 42 4.06 5.66 1.89
C ASN A 42 4.84 6.84 1.28
N GLN A 43 4.28 8.06 1.33
CA GLN A 43 4.91 9.29 0.85
C GLN A 43 5.24 10.27 1.99
N ILE A 44 4.84 9.95 3.22
CA ILE A 44 5.20 10.72 4.41
C ILE A 44 6.71 10.55 4.62
N THR A 45 7.43 11.64 4.88
CA THR A 45 8.91 11.65 4.99
C THR A 45 9.41 12.52 6.14
N ASP A 46 8.51 13.16 6.89
CA ASP A 46 8.78 14.17 7.91
C ASP A 46 8.59 13.67 9.35
N TYR A 47 8.87 12.38 9.57
CA TYR A 47 8.91 11.73 10.89
C TYR A 47 10.32 11.72 11.51
#